data_AF-A0A2M8C2J1-F1
#
_entry.id   AF-A0A2M8C2J1-F1
#
_cell.length_a   1.000
_cell.length_b   1.000
_cell.length_c   1.000
_cell.angle_alpha   90.00
_cell.angle_beta   90.00
_cell.angle_gamma   90.00
#
_symmetry.space_group_name_H-M   'P 1'
#
loop_
_entity.id
_entity.type
_entity.pdbx_description
1 polymer ?
#
loop_
_entity_poly.entity_id
_entity_poly.type
_entity_poly.pdbx_seq_one_letter_code
_entity_poly.pdbx_strand_id
1 'polypeptide(L)'
;MNLATIVQISPLLIFAMLIGSFFYFIHALAGKSLGLTEKSVLVLAIFVSYIANCPSPPEGIYWLTGTVTYQVGGCLLLLFLGSIAKYVRAMSRRERLWLALLLLVLTVVAAGVNEILMSVLAMIFVCASVYVFRSSGAKHRSFFVCLAIAAAVSFFIAITAPGNWVRANSFQHYGLLRTVFMAFYSAAIAMAKWLNAPLLFSSIFVLPVGMCIIRGMNIRKHYHPILIFSLVFLVISICFVPSLWATGTNPPLRAQNFIYLLFVISWFVFVVLFVDYGAHTYNLDAGHIVQFRSMKSVSLMLSIVFLFALCGSRNVQTAWKDWVNGSARAYNQELMERSFVIQESKARGVEDVRVPQLTYIPYTIFFSDIQNNAADWQNVCYAEYAKIHSIYTE
;
A
#
# COMPACT_ATOMS: atom_id res chain seq x y z
N MET A 1 17.22 -21.49 6.49
CA MET A 1 16.64 -20.44 7.37
C MET A 1 15.30 -20.97 7.85
N ASN A 2 15.04 -20.99 9.17
CA ASN A 2 13.76 -21.51 9.69
C ASN A 2 12.63 -20.46 9.50
N LEU A 3 11.37 -20.89 9.55
CA LEU A 3 10.20 -20.02 9.33
C LEU A 3 10.14 -18.86 10.34
N ALA A 4 10.58 -19.09 11.58
CA ALA A 4 10.63 -18.07 12.63
C ALA A 4 11.58 -16.91 12.25
N THR A 5 12.77 -17.21 11.72
CA THR A 5 13.68 -16.17 11.23
C THR A 5 13.08 -15.40 10.07
N ILE A 6 12.34 -16.05 9.16
CA ILE A 6 11.66 -15.37 8.04
C ILE A 6 10.65 -14.34 8.56
N VAL A 7 9.83 -14.70 9.54
CA VAL A 7 8.83 -13.80 10.14
C VAL A 7 9.48 -12.63 10.88
N GLN A 8 10.60 -12.85 11.57
CA GLN A 8 11.32 -11.78 12.27
C GLN A 8 11.93 -10.74 11.33
N ILE A 9 12.45 -11.18 10.17
CA ILE A 9 13.07 -10.26 9.20
C ILE A 9 12.08 -9.71 8.17
N SER A 10 10.86 -10.26 8.06
CA SER A 10 9.91 -9.83 7.03
C SER A 10 9.55 -8.35 7.07
N PRO A 11 9.44 -7.66 8.24
CA PRO A 11 9.27 -6.21 8.28
C PRO A 11 10.40 -5.44 7.58
N LEU A 12 11.65 -5.87 7.76
CA LEU A 12 12.81 -5.23 7.13
C LEU A 12 12.82 -5.47 5.62
N LEU A 13 12.49 -6.70 5.20
CA LEU A 13 12.40 -7.05 3.78
C LEU A 13 11.30 -6.23 3.10
N ILE A 14 10.12 -6.10 3.72
CA ILE A 14 9.04 -5.33 3.10
C ILE A 14 9.35 -3.83 3.06
N PHE A 15 10.02 -3.27 4.06
CA PHE A 15 10.49 -1.88 4.01
C PHE A 15 11.48 -1.68 2.86
N ALA A 16 12.46 -2.57 2.72
CA ALA A 16 13.41 -2.52 1.61
C ALA A 16 12.70 -2.63 0.25
N MET A 17 11.72 -3.53 0.12
CA MET A 17 10.92 -3.69 -1.10
C MET A 17 10.07 -2.45 -1.40
N LEU A 18 9.39 -1.87 -0.41
CA LEU A 18 8.56 -0.68 -0.58
C LEU A 18 9.42 0.53 -0.99
N ILE A 19 10.51 0.79 -0.25
CA ILE A 19 11.45 1.88 -0.55
C ILE A 19 12.05 1.68 -1.95
N GLY A 20 12.49 0.46 -2.28
CA GLY A 20 13.05 0.12 -3.60
C GLY A 20 12.03 0.30 -4.73
N SER A 21 10.78 -0.09 -4.51
CA SER A 21 9.69 0.05 -5.50
C SER A 21 9.31 1.51 -5.71
N PHE A 22 9.23 2.30 -4.63
CA PHE A 22 9.05 3.75 -4.72
C PHE A 22 10.20 4.40 -5.46
N PHE A 23 11.44 4.04 -5.15
CA PHE A 23 12.61 4.57 -5.82
C PHE A 23 12.61 4.24 -7.30
N TYR A 24 12.29 2.99 -7.67
CA TYR A 24 12.13 2.59 -9.07
C TYR A 24 11.05 3.42 -9.78
N PHE A 25 9.88 3.57 -9.16
CA PHE A 25 8.76 4.33 -9.72
C PHE A 25 9.12 5.81 -9.94
N ILE A 26 9.66 6.48 -8.92
CA ILE A 26 10.10 7.87 -9.01
C ILE A 26 11.23 8.03 -10.02
N HIS A 27 12.19 7.11 -10.05
CA HIS A 27 13.27 7.12 -11.06
C HIS A 27 12.72 6.98 -12.48
N ALA A 28 11.74 6.08 -12.69
CA ALA A 28 11.10 5.89 -13.99
C ALA A 28 10.32 7.13 -14.44
N LEU A 29 9.64 7.82 -13.52
CA LEU A 29 8.90 9.05 -13.83
C LEU A 29 9.81 10.24 -14.10
N ALA A 30 10.76 10.51 -13.20
CA ALA A 30 11.64 11.67 -13.26
C ALA A 30 12.75 11.52 -14.30
N GLY A 31 13.23 10.30 -14.57
CA GLY A 31 14.38 10.08 -15.43
C GLY A 31 15.60 10.88 -14.96
N LYS A 32 16.15 11.73 -15.83
CA LYS A 32 17.32 12.58 -15.54
C LYS A 32 16.96 13.95 -14.93
N SER A 33 15.67 14.28 -14.75
CA SER A 33 15.28 15.59 -14.19
C SER A 33 15.63 15.77 -12.72
N LEU A 34 15.83 14.65 -12.01
CA LEU A 34 16.19 14.61 -10.59
C LEU A 34 17.49 13.82 -10.39
N GLY A 35 18.34 14.33 -9.49
CA GLY A 35 19.50 13.61 -8.98
C GLY A 35 19.11 12.52 -8.01
N LEU A 36 20.11 11.80 -7.49
CA LEU A 36 19.90 10.71 -6.54
C LEU A 36 19.30 11.22 -5.23
N THR A 37 19.84 12.31 -4.69
CA THR A 37 19.40 12.90 -3.41
C THR A 37 17.93 13.30 -3.46
N GLU A 38 17.48 13.95 -4.53
CA GLU A 38 16.08 14.39 -4.65
C GLU A 38 15.12 13.21 -4.76
N LYS A 39 15.51 12.16 -5.48
CA LYS A 39 14.74 10.92 -5.56
C LYS A 39 14.63 10.28 -4.18
N SER A 40 15.74 10.15 -3.45
CA SER A 40 15.77 9.56 -2.11
C SER A 40 14.91 10.35 -1.11
N VAL A 41 14.99 11.68 -1.16
CA VAL A 41 14.20 12.57 -0.32
C VAL A 41 12.71 12.44 -0.58
N LEU A 42 12.30 12.41 -1.86
CA LEU A 42 10.90 12.21 -2.23
C LEU A 42 10.39 10.83 -1.79
N VAL A 43 11.19 9.78 -2.00
CA VAL A 43 10.86 8.42 -1.56
C VAL A 43 10.71 8.37 -0.04
N LEU A 44 11.63 9.00 0.70
CA LEU A 44 11.57 9.04 2.16
C LEU A 44 10.34 9.79 2.65
N ALA A 45 10.02 10.95 2.06
CA ALA A 45 8.82 11.70 2.41
C ALA A 45 7.56 10.85 2.24
N ILE A 46 7.40 10.18 1.08
CA ILE A 46 6.26 9.31 0.80
C ILE A 46 6.18 8.13 1.77
N PHE A 47 7.30 7.41 1.92
CA PHE A 47 7.38 6.23 2.77
C PHE A 47 7.05 6.56 4.23
N VAL A 48 7.56 7.67 4.71
CA VAL A 48 7.37 8.09 6.09
C VAL A 48 5.96 8.63 6.34
N SER A 49 5.35 9.37 5.39
CA SER A 49 3.91 9.70 5.47
C SER A 49 3.06 8.44 5.58
N TYR A 50 3.41 7.41 4.80
CA TYR A 50 2.72 6.13 4.81
C TYR A 50 2.83 5.41 6.15
N ILE A 51 4.05 5.20 6.67
CA ILE A 51 4.24 4.47 7.94
C ILE A 51 3.65 5.23 9.13
N ALA A 52 3.78 6.56 9.15
CA ALA A 52 3.31 7.40 10.24
C ALA A 52 1.81 7.29 10.51
N ASN A 53 0.98 6.97 9.50
CA ASN A 53 -0.47 6.93 9.66
C ASN A 53 -1.16 5.75 8.99
N CYS A 54 -0.41 4.71 8.59
CA CYS A 54 -1.06 3.50 8.09
C CYS A 54 -2.07 2.96 9.13
N PRO A 55 -3.30 2.59 8.72
CA PRO A 55 -4.37 2.15 9.60
C PRO A 55 -4.03 1.11 10.66
N SER A 56 -3.19 0.11 10.35
CA SER A 56 -2.78 -0.95 11.27
C SER A 56 -1.36 -1.45 10.94
N PRO A 57 -0.31 -0.87 11.54
CA PRO A 57 1.06 -1.39 11.43
C PRO A 57 1.18 -2.89 11.78
N PRO A 58 0.55 -3.41 12.85
CA PRO A 58 0.64 -4.82 13.20
C PRO A 58 0.22 -5.75 12.05
N GLU A 59 -0.96 -5.49 11.47
CA GLU A 59 -1.48 -6.35 10.40
C GLU A 59 -0.84 -6.10 9.03
N GLY A 60 -0.34 -4.88 8.80
CA GLY A 60 0.22 -4.47 7.51
C GLY A 60 1.71 -4.78 7.34
N ILE A 61 2.46 -4.87 8.45
CA ILE A 61 3.92 -4.97 8.44
C ILE A 61 4.38 -6.26 9.12
N TYR A 62 3.84 -6.55 10.31
CA TYR A 62 4.33 -7.63 11.17
C TYR A 62 3.59 -8.96 10.94
N TRP A 63 2.33 -8.91 10.54
CA TRP A 63 1.58 -10.11 10.18
C TRP A 63 1.87 -10.54 8.73
N LEU A 64 2.72 -11.56 8.56
CA LEU A 64 3.24 -11.98 7.25
C LEU A 64 2.15 -12.19 6.18
N THR A 65 1.04 -12.84 6.52
CA THR A 65 -0.06 -13.08 5.58
C THR A 65 -0.69 -11.78 5.09
N GLY A 66 -0.91 -10.81 5.99
CA GLY A 66 -1.39 -9.48 5.62
C GLY A 66 -0.36 -8.72 4.77
N THR A 67 0.90 -8.74 5.17
CA THR A 67 2.02 -8.09 4.48
C THR A 67 2.19 -8.59 3.05
N VAL A 68 2.25 -9.91 2.84
CA VAL A 68 2.42 -10.51 1.52
C VAL A 68 1.20 -10.24 0.63
N THR A 69 0.00 -10.27 1.18
CA THR A 69 -1.22 -10.01 0.41
C THR A 69 -1.31 -8.56 -0.07
N TYR A 70 -0.97 -7.59 0.78
CA TYR A 70 -1.28 -6.17 0.53
C TYR A 70 -0.06 -5.30 0.21
N GLN A 71 1.03 -5.43 0.98
CA GLN A 71 2.21 -4.58 0.79
C GLN A 71 3.03 -5.01 -0.42
N VAL A 72 3.20 -6.32 -0.63
CA VAL A 72 3.82 -6.82 -1.87
C VAL A 72 2.96 -6.43 -3.07
N GLY A 73 1.63 -6.45 -2.95
CA GLY A 73 0.72 -5.89 -3.95
C GLY A 73 1.01 -4.43 -4.28
N GLY A 74 1.28 -3.60 -3.27
CA GLY A 74 1.75 -2.22 -3.44
C GLY A 74 3.09 -2.11 -4.17
N CYS A 75 4.08 -2.94 -3.83
CA CYS A 75 5.35 -3.01 -4.53
C CYS A 75 5.18 -3.37 -6.02
N LEU A 76 4.34 -4.37 -6.31
CA LEU A 76 4.04 -4.81 -7.67
C LEU A 76 3.33 -3.72 -8.48
N LEU A 77 2.41 -2.97 -7.87
CA LEU A 77 1.76 -1.83 -8.51
C LEU A 77 2.76 -0.72 -8.86
N LEU A 78 3.65 -0.36 -7.92
CA LEU A 78 4.67 0.66 -8.15
C LEU A 78 5.65 0.25 -9.26
N LEU A 79 6.05 -1.03 -9.27
CA LEU A 79 6.86 -1.61 -10.33
C LEU A 79 6.12 -1.59 -11.68
N PHE A 80 4.82 -1.91 -11.70
CA PHE A 80 3.98 -1.86 -12.89
C PHE A 80 3.88 -0.43 -13.44
N LEU A 81 3.53 0.55 -12.60
CA LEU A 81 3.41 1.96 -13.01
C LEU A 81 4.74 2.53 -13.52
N GLY A 82 5.85 2.24 -12.84
CA GLY A 82 7.19 2.65 -13.29
C GLY A 82 7.59 1.98 -14.61
N SER A 83 7.23 0.71 -14.79
CA SER A 83 7.51 -0.03 -16.03
C SER A 83 6.70 0.50 -17.21
N ILE A 84 5.44 0.92 -17.00
CA ILE A 84 4.64 1.63 -18.03
C ILE A 84 5.33 2.93 -18.43
N ALA A 85 5.76 3.74 -17.45
CA ALA A 85 6.41 5.02 -17.72
C ALA A 85 7.70 4.84 -18.54
N LYS A 86 8.51 3.83 -18.23
CA LYS A 86 9.69 3.45 -19.03
C LYS A 86 9.31 2.92 -20.41
N TYR A 87 8.30 2.06 -20.50
CA TYR A 87 7.88 1.43 -21.77
C TYR A 87 7.50 2.46 -22.83
N VAL A 88 6.72 3.48 -22.46
CA VAL A 88 6.27 4.53 -23.38
C VAL A 88 7.45 5.39 -23.88
N ARG A 89 8.51 5.51 -23.09
CA ARG A 89 9.72 6.29 -23.42
C ARG A 89 10.85 5.45 -24.01
N ALA A 90 10.72 4.12 -24.03
CA ALA A 90 11.77 3.21 -24.47
C ALA A 90 12.12 3.43 -25.95
N MET A 91 13.38 3.75 -26.21
CA MET A 91 13.90 3.99 -27.56
C MET A 91 14.34 2.69 -28.23
N SER A 92 14.89 1.73 -27.47
CA SER A 92 15.37 0.47 -28.02
C SER A 92 14.25 -0.58 -28.10
N ARG A 93 14.23 -1.38 -29.19
CA ARG A 93 13.27 -2.47 -29.37
C ARG A 93 13.42 -3.56 -28.31
N ARG A 94 14.67 -3.87 -27.92
CA ARG A 94 14.99 -4.88 -26.91
C ARG A 94 14.45 -4.50 -25.53
N GLU A 95 14.70 -3.27 -25.08
CA GLU A 95 14.15 -2.77 -23.81
C GLU A 95 12.63 -2.75 -23.83
N ARG A 96 12.03 -2.29 -24.94
CA ARG A 96 10.57 -2.28 -25.09
C ARG A 96 9.96 -3.69 -24.99
N LEU A 97 10.60 -4.70 -25.59
CA LEU A 97 10.15 -6.09 -25.52
C LEU A 97 10.26 -6.64 -24.08
N TRP A 98 11.37 -6.41 -23.40
CA TRP A 98 11.53 -6.84 -22.00
C TRP A 98 10.51 -6.20 -21.07
N LEU A 99 10.26 -4.88 -21.22
CA LEU A 99 9.24 -4.17 -20.45
C LEU A 99 7.83 -4.68 -20.77
N ALA A 100 7.55 -5.01 -22.03
CA ALA A 100 6.27 -5.60 -22.41
C ALA A 100 6.03 -6.96 -21.74
N LEU A 101 7.04 -7.84 -21.74
CA LEU A 101 6.99 -9.14 -21.08
C LEU A 101 6.83 -8.99 -19.56
N LEU A 102 7.60 -8.08 -18.95
CA LEU A 102 7.48 -7.76 -17.53
C LEU A 102 6.07 -7.27 -17.19
N LEU A 103 5.51 -6.33 -17.96
CA LEU A 103 4.16 -5.81 -17.73
C LEU A 103 3.08 -6.88 -17.90
N LEU A 104 3.25 -7.82 -18.83
CA LEU A 104 2.35 -8.96 -18.99
C LEU A 104 2.38 -9.87 -17.75
N VAL A 105 3.58 -10.25 -17.29
CA VAL A 105 3.75 -11.07 -16.08
C VAL A 105 3.17 -10.37 -14.86
N LEU A 106 3.47 -9.08 -14.67
CA LEU A 106 2.95 -8.29 -13.56
C LEU A 106 1.42 -8.22 -13.58
N THR A 107 0.80 -8.12 -14.76
CA THR A 107 -0.67 -8.11 -14.90
C THR A 107 -1.29 -9.41 -14.40
N VAL A 108 -0.71 -10.56 -14.79
CA VAL A 108 -1.20 -11.89 -14.38
C VAL A 108 -0.97 -12.11 -12.89
N VAL A 109 0.24 -11.81 -12.39
CA VAL A 109 0.58 -11.97 -10.97
C VAL A 109 -0.31 -11.10 -10.10
N ALA A 110 -0.50 -9.82 -10.46
CA ALA A 110 -1.29 -8.88 -9.67
C ALA A 110 -2.76 -9.29 -9.53
N ALA A 111 -3.33 -9.99 -10.53
CA ALA A 111 -4.68 -10.55 -10.44
C ALA A 111 -4.82 -11.61 -9.33
N GLY A 112 -3.75 -12.34 -9.02
CA GLY A 112 -3.73 -13.39 -8.00
C GLY A 112 -3.33 -12.93 -6.60
N VAL A 113 -2.91 -11.66 -6.42
CA VAL A 113 -2.40 -11.17 -5.14
C VAL A 113 -3.53 -10.75 -4.20
N ASN A 114 -4.40 -9.85 -4.65
CA ASN A 114 -5.62 -9.46 -3.94
C ASN A 114 -6.62 -8.73 -4.86
N GLU A 115 -7.89 -8.74 -4.46
CA GLU A 115 -9.02 -8.19 -5.20
C GLU A 115 -9.02 -6.65 -5.30
N ILE A 116 -8.37 -5.95 -4.38
CA ILE A 116 -8.25 -4.49 -4.41
C ILE A 116 -7.27 -4.06 -5.52
N LEU A 117 -6.10 -4.71 -5.59
CA LEU A 117 -5.12 -4.46 -6.65
C LEU A 117 -5.70 -4.78 -8.03
N MET A 118 -6.45 -5.88 -8.14
CA MET A 118 -7.20 -6.22 -9.35
C MET A 118 -8.14 -5.09 -9.78
N SER A 119 -8.90 -4.52 -8.84
CA SER A 119 -9.84 -3.43 -9.09
C SER A 119 -9.13 -2.13 -9.53
N VAL A 120 -7.99 -1.82 -8.91
CA VAL A 120 -7.16 -0.66 -9.29
C VAL A 120 -6.57 -0.84 -10.69
N LEU A 121 -6.08 -2.03 -11.02
CA LEU A 121 -5.57 -2.34 -12.36
C LEU A 121 -6.68 -2.27 -13.41
N ALA A 122 -7.89 -2.76 -13.12
CA ALA A 122 -9.04 -2.62 -14.00
C ALA A 122 -9.30 -1.15 -14.34
N MET A 123 -9.32 -0.26 -13.33
CA MET A 123 -9.46 1.19 -13.53
C MET A 123 -8.34 1.76 -14.40
N ILE A 124 -7.08 1.39 -14.13
CA ILE A 124 -5.93 1.82 -14.93
C ILE A 124 -6.09 1.41 -16.40
N PHE A 125 -6.53 0.19 -16.68
CA PHE A 125 -6.74 -0.29 -18.06
C PHE A 125 -7.90 0.42 -18.75
N VAL A 126 -8.98 0.75 -18.03
CA VAL A 126 -10.07 1.58 -18.57
C VAL A 126 -9.53 2.96 -18.95
N CYS A 127 -8.81 3.64 -18.04
CA CYS A 127 -8.21 4.95 -18.32
C CYS A 127 -7.20 4.89 -19.48
N ALA A 128 -6.35 3.85 -19.52
CA ALA A 128 -5.38 3.65 -20.58
C ALA A 128 -6.06 3.40 -21.94
N SER A 129 -7.15 2.64 -21.96
CA SER A 129 -7.95 2.40 -23.17
C SER A 129 -8.53 3.71 -23.69
N VAL A 130 -9.18 4.51 -22.84
CA VAL A 130 -9.69 5.83 -23.23
C VAL A 130 -8.58 6.72 -23.81
N TYR A 131 -7.40 6.74 -23.16
CA TYR A 131 -6.25 7.50 -23.66
C TYR A 131 -5.77 7.01 -25.04
N VAL A 132 -5.59 5.70 -25.22
CA VAL A 132 -5.09 5.09 -26.46
C VAL A 132 -6.08 5.22 -27.63
N PHE A 133 -7.39 5.16 -27.36
CA PHE A 133 -8.42 5.26 -28.39
C PHE A 133 -8.76 6.71 -28.76
N ARG A 134 -8.53 7.69 -27.88
CA ARG A 134 -8.82 9.12 -28.13
C ARG A 134 -7.60 9.97 -28.54
N SER A 135 -6.36 9.45 -28.53
CA SER A 135 -5.14 10.26 -28.72
C SER A 135 -4.10 9.69 -29.70
N SER A 136 -2.99 10.42 -29.89
CA SER A 136 -1.75 10.04 -30.61
C SER A 136 -1.08 8.75 -30.10
N GLY A 137 -1.65 8.07 -29.10
CA GLY A 137 -1.20 6.77 -28.56
C GLY A 137 -1.37 5.57 -29.49
N ALA A 138 -1.82 5.78 -30.74
CA ALA A 138 -1.95 4.73 -31.76
C ALA A 138 -0.70 3.84 -31.88
N LYS A 139 0.51 4.41 -31.70
CA LYS A 139 1.78 3.70 -31.71
C LYS A 139 1.86 2.54 -30.71
N HIS A 140 1.16 2.63 -29.57
CA HIS A 140 1.20 1.63 -28.51
C HIS A 140 -0.13 0.89 -28.34
N ARG A 141 -1.09 1.09 -29.27
CA ARG A 141 -2.45 0.58 -29.13
C ARG A 141 -2.52 -0.93 -28.94
N SER A 142 -1.89 -1.68 -29.85
CA SER A 142 -1.93 -3.15 -29.81
C SER A 142 -1.36 -3.71 -28.51
N PHE A 143 -0.36 -3.04 -27.93
CA PHE A 143 0.22 -3.44 -26.65
C PHE A 143 -0.75 -3.23 -25.48
N PHE A 144 -1.38 -2.07 -25.37
CA PHE A 144 -2.35 -1.82 -24.30
C PHE A 144 -3.61 -2.70 -24.43
N VAL A 145 -4.04 -2.99 -25.66
CA VAL A 145 -5.11 -3.97 -25.92
C VAL A 145 -4.69 -5.36 -25.45
N CYS A 146 -3.48 -5.80 -25.78
CA CYS A 146 -2.94 -7.09 -25.31
C CYS A 146 -2.91 -7.17 -23.78
N LEU A 147 -2.43 -6.14 -23.10
CA LEU A 147 -2.45 -6.09 -21.64
C LEU A 147 -3.87 -6.11 -21.06
N ALA A 148 -4.81 -5.39 -21.67
CA ALA A 148 -6.20 -5.38 -21.23
C ALA A 148 -6.87 -6.76 -21.38
N ILE A 149 -6.58 -7.49 -22.47
CA ILE A 149 -7.04 -8.86 -22.65
C ILE A 149 -6.42 -9.79 -21.59
N ALA A 150 -5.11 -9.68 -21.37
CA ALA A 150 -4.42 -10.47 -20.35
C ALA A 150 -4.99 -10.21 -18.95
N ALA A 151 -5.30 -8.95 -18.63
CA ALA A 151 -5.97 -8.57 -17.39
C ALA A 151 -7.36 -9.19 -17.31
N ALA A 152 -8.20 -9.06 -18.35
CA ALA A 152 -9.55 -9.62 -18.38
C ALA A 152 -9.55 -11.14 -18.16
N VAL A 153 -8.66 -11.87 -18.84
CA VAL A 153 -8.52 -13.33 -18.66
C VAL A 153 -8.08 -13.67 -17.24
N SER A 154 -7.05 -12.97 -16.72
CA SER A 154 -6.52 -13.23 -15.37
C SER A 154 -7.57 -12.92 -14.29
N PHE A 155 -8.33 -11.84 -14.46
CA PHE A 155 -9.38 -11.43 -13.53
C PHE A 155 -10.55 -12.41 -13.58
N PHE A 156 -10.93 -12.89 -14.76
CA PHE A 156 -11.93 -13.93 -14.91
C PHE A 156 -11.54 -15.21 -14.16
N ILE A 157 -10.32 -15.69 -14.36
CA ILE A 157 -9.79 -16.86 -13.62
C ILE A 157 -9.85 -16.62 -12.11
N ALA A 158 -9.35 -15.47 -11.64
CA ALA A 158 -9.31 -15.14 -10.22
C ALA A 158 -10.71 -15.06 -9.59
N ILE A 159 -11.68 -14.42 -10.26
CA ILE A 159 -13.06 -14.24 -9.78
C ILE A 159 -13.81 -15.58 -9.75
N THR A 160 -13.65 -16.40 -10.79
CA THR A 160 -14.35 -17.68 -10.94
C THR A 160 -13.76 -18.82 -10.10
N ALA A 161 -12.66 -18.58 -9.38
CA ALA A 161 -12.04 -19.58 -8.53
C ALA A 161 -13.06 -20.17 -7.51
N PRO A 162 -13.19 -21.51 -7.39
CA PRO A 162 -14.21 -22.15 -6.56
C PRO A 162 -14.20 -21.69 -5.08
N GLY A 163 -13.02 -21.39 -4.54
CA GLY A 163 -12.87 -20.89 -3.18
C GLY A 163 -13.53 -19.53 -2.93
N ASN A 164 -13.80 -18.73 -3.97
CA ASN A 164 -14.56 -17.47 -3.81
C ASN A 164 -16.03 -17.76 -3.54
N TRP A 165 -16.62 -18.74 -4.23
CA TRP A 165 -18.02 -19.12 -4.05
C TRP A 165 -18.29 -19.70 -2.66
N VAL A 166 -17.38 -20.56 -2.19
CA VAL A 166 -17.47 -21.12 -0.83
C VAL A 166 -17.44 -20.02 0.22
N ARG A 167 -16.53 -19.03 0.07
CA ARG A 167 -16.42 -17.90 0.99
C ARG A 167 -17.61 -16.95 0.91
N ALA A 168 -18.13 -16.71 -0.29
CA ALA A 168 -19.28 -15.83 -0.50
C ALA A 168 -20.50 -16.30 0.30
N ASN A 169 -20.77 -17.61 0.29
CA ASN A 169 -21.90 -18.20 1.02
C ASN A 169 -21.85 -18.00 2.55
N SER A 170 -20.69 -17.67 3.12
CA SER A 170 -20.53 -17.42 4.56
C SER A 170 -20.89 -15.99 4.98
N PHE A 171 -21.13 -15.07 4.04
CA PHE A 171 -21.37 -13.66 4.34
C PHE A 171 -22.65 -13.13 3.69
N GLN A 172 -23.20 -12.07 4.28
CA GLN A 172 -24.27 -11.31 3.64
C GLN A 172 -23.69 -10.32 2.62
N HIS A 173 -24.16 -10.39 1.39
CA HIS A 173 -23.72 -9.52 0.31
C HIS A 173 -24.58 -8.25 0.20
N TYR A 174 -23.97 -7.16 -0.24
CA TYR A 174 -24.71 -5.97 -0.67
C TYR A 174 -25.07 -6.06 -2.16
N GLY A 175 -26.30 -5.66 -2.48
CA GLY A 175 -26.71 -5.41 -3.87
C GLY A 175 -25.93 -4.25 -4.49
N LEU A 176 -25.83 -4.22 -5.81
CA LEU A 176 -24.98 -3.30 -6.58
C LEU A 176 -25.11 -1.83 -6.15
N LEU A 177 -26.34 -1.30 -6.06
CA LEU A 177 -26.57 0.10 -5.70
C LEU A 177 -26.05 0.43 -4.30
N ARG A 178 -26.28 -0.45 -3.33
CA ARG A 178 -25.80 -0.28 -1.96
C ARG A 178 -24.27 -0.36 -1.90
N THR A 179 -23.66 -1.30 -2.64
CA THR A 179 -22.21 -1.43 -2.74
C THR A 179 -21.57 -0.15 -3.29
N VAL A 180 -22.11 0.41 -4.37
CA VAL A 180 -21.60 1.65 -4.97
C VAL A 180 -21.74 2.82 -4.00
N PHE A 181 -22.91 3.01 -3.40
CA PHE A 181 -23.13 4.10 -2.43
C PHE A 181 -22.19 3.97 -1.22
N MET A 182 -22.10 2.79 -0.62
CA MET A 182 -21.24 2.54 0.53
C MET A 182 -19.75 2.68 0.17
N ALA A 183 -19.33 2.36 -1.05
CA ALA A 183 -17.96 2.53 -1.49
C ALA A 183 -17.56 4.02 -1.53
N PHE A 184 -18.43 4.88 -2.09
CA PHE A 184 -18.23 6.33 -2.07
C PHE A 184 -18.26 6.90 -0.65
N TYR A 185 -19.21 6.47 0.17
CA TYR A 185 -19.32 6.90 1.56
C TYR A 185 -18.08 6.53 2.39
N SER A 186 -17.64 5.27 2.31
CA SER A 186 -16.46 4.78 3.02
C SER A 186 -15.18 5.47 2.53
N ALA A 187 -15.03 5.71 1.23
CA ALA A 187 -13.90 6.46 0.69
C ALA A 187 -13.87 7.90 1.19
N ALA A 188 -15.03 8.57 1.25
CA ALA A 188 -15.11 9.95 1.76
C ALA A 188 -14.69 10.03 3.23
N ILE A 189 -15.19 9.13 4.08
CA ILE A 189 -14.81 9.05 5.49
C ILE A 189 -13.32 8.73 5.64
N ALA A 190 -12.82 7.74 4.89
CA ALA A 190 -11.43 7.34 4.96
C ALA A 190 -10.50 8.49 4.55
N MET A 191 -10.77 9.16 3.42
CA MET A 191 -9.98 10.30 2.96
C MET A 191 -10.02 11.45 3.96
N ALA A 192 -11.19 11.79 4.51
CA ALA A 192 -11.30 12.83 5.53
C ALA A 192 -10.45 12.50 6.79
N LYS A 193 -10.50 11.23 7.25
CA LYS A 193 -9.68 10.75 8.37
C LYS A 193 -8.18 10.77 8.06
N TRP A 194 -7.80 10.51 6.81
CA TRP A 194 -6.41 10.41 6.37
C TRP A 194 -5.76 11.74 6.03
N LEU A 195 -6.54 12.82 5.89
CA LEU A 195 -6.05 14.19 5.82
C LEU A 195 -5.58 14.65 7.19
N ASN A 196 -4.33 14.36 7.51
CA ASN A 196 -3.70 14.68 8.79
C ASN A 196 -2.45 15.56 8.63
N ALA A 197 -1.96 16.09 9.75
CA ALA A 197 -0.79 16.96 9.78
C ALA A 197 0.45 16.35 9.08
N PRO A 198 0.89 15.11 9.38
CA PRO A 198 2.02 14.50 8.67
C PRO A 198 1.88 14.52 7.15
N LEU A 199 0.72 14.15 6.61
CA LEU A 199 0.48 14.14 5.16
C LEU A 199 0.51 15.55 4.56
N LEU A 200 -0.14 16.52 5.21
CA LEU A 200 -0.18 17.92 4.76
C LEU A 200 1.21 18.57 4.76
N PHE A 201 2.00 18.36 5.82
CA PHE A 201 3.38 18.86 5.87
C PHE A 201 4.29 18.17 4.85
N SER A 202 4.13 16.86 4.65
CA SER A 202 4.84 16.12 3.60
C SER A 202 4.52 16.66 2.21
N SER A 203 3.30 17.14 2.00
CA SER A 203 2.88 17.72 0.72
C SER A 203 3.72 18.95 0.35
N ILE A 204 4.04 19.80 1.34
CA ILE A 204 4.93 20.96 1.14
C ILE A 204 6.34 20.51 0.71
N PHE A 205 6.84 19.42 1.28
CA PHE A 205 8.16 18.88 0.96
C PHE A 205 8.21 18.25 -0.45
N VAL A 206 7.13 17.58 -0.84
CA VAL A 206 7.01 16.92 -2.14
C VAL A 206 6.88 17.94 -3.28
N LEU A 207 6.25 19.09 -3.03
CA LEU A 207 5.92 20.09 -4.07
C LEU A 207 7.11 20.53 -4.93
N PRO A 208 8.25 21.01 -4.39
CA PRO A 208 9.38 21.46 -5.22
C PRO A 208 9.94 20.35 -6.13
N VAL A 209 10.00 19.12 -5.61
CA VAL A 209 10.51 17.96 -6.35
C VAL A 209 9.49 17.49 -7.39
N GLY A 210 8.21 17.44 -7.03
CA GLY A 210 7.11 17.08 -7.91
C GLY A 210 6.96 18.04 -9.10
N MET A 211 7.08 19.35 -8.86
CA MET A 211 7.07 20.36 -9.92
C MET A 211 8.22 20.17 -10.92
N CYS A 212 9.40 19.75 -10.46
CA CYS A 212 10.50 19.40 -11.37
C CYS A 212 10.16 18.19 -12.27
N ILE A 213 9.43 17.21 -11.74
CA ILE A 213 8.98 16.04 -12.50
C ILE A 213 7.98 16.47 -13.58
N ILE A 214 6.93 17.21 -13.21
CA ILE A 214 5.89 17.67 -14.15
C ILE A 214 6.49 18.50 -15.29
N ARG A 215 7.38 19.45 -14.96
CA ARG A 215 8.11 20.25 -15.96
C ARG A 215 8.97 19.39 -16.87
N GLY A 216 9.73 18.44 -16.30
CA GLY A 216 10.53 17.49 -17.09
C GLY A 216 9.70 16.57 -17.99
N MET A 217 8.43 16.34 -17.64
CA MET A 217 7.49 15.56 -18.45
C MET A 217 6.87 16.37 -19.61
N ASN A 218 7.05 17.69 -19.66
CA ASN A 218 6.46 18.58 -20.68
C ASN A 218 4.95 18.34 -20.86
N ILE A 219 4.21 18.28 -19.75
CA ILE A 219 2.76 18.07 -19.78
C ILE A 219 2.10 19.27 -20.48
N ARG A 220 1.47 19.01 -21.64
CA ARG A 220 0.85 20.05 -22.48
C ARG A 220 -0.56 20.44 -22.05
N LYS A 221 -1.22 19.61 -21.23
CA LYS A 221 -2.62 19.79 -20.81
C LYS A 221 -2.67 19.89 -19.30
N HIS A 222 -3.18 21.00 -18.80
CA HIS A 222 -3.40 21.23 -17.38
C HIS A 222 -4.88 20.94 -17.09
N TYR A 223 -5.14 19.82 -16.42
CA TYR A 223 -6.51 19.41 -16.10
C TYR A 223 -7.01 20.15 -14.87
N HIS A 224 -8.28 20.54 -14.88
CA HIS A 224 -8.90 21.22 -13.74
C HIS A 224 -8.79 20.37 -12.46
N PRO A 225 -8.47 20.94 -11.29
CA PRO A 225 -8.22 20.13 -10.11
C PRO A 225 -9.40 19.31 -9.62
N ILE A 226 -10.65 19.76 -9.86
CA ILE A 226 -11.85 18.97 -9.57
C ILE A 226 -11.83 17.63 -10.34
N LEU A 227 -11.38 17.62 -11.60
CA LEU A 227 -11.30 16.38 -12.39
C LEU A 227 -10.25 15.43 -11.79
N ILE A 228 -9.09 15.97 -11.41
CA ILE A 228 -8.01 15.20 -10.81
C ILE A 228 -8.46 14.64 -9.46
N PHE A 229 -9.06 15.47 -8.61
CA PHE A 229 -9.61 15.04 -7.33
C PHE A 229 -10.70 13.99 -7.49
N SER A 230 -11.58 14.14 -8.48
CA SER A 230 -12.63 13.15 -8.79
C SER A 230 -12.02 11.80 -9.20
N LEU A 231 -10.92 11.81 -9.96
CA LEU A 231 -10.19 10.59 -10.30
C LEU A 231 -9.54 9.95 -9.07
N VAL A 232 -8.89 10.75 -8.20
CA VAL A 232 -8.34 10.26 -6.93
C VAL A 232 -9.45 9.64 -6.07
N PHE A 233 -10.56 10.34 -5.91
CA PHE A 233 -11.72 9.86 -5.16
C PHE A 233 -12.29 8.56 -5.73
N LEU A 234 -12.35 8.44 -7.06
CA LEU A 234 -12.80 7.22 -7.74
C LEU A 234 -11.83 6.05 -7.53
N VAL A 235 -10.52 6.30 -7.60
CA VAL A 235 -9.48 5.29 -7.31
C VAL A 235 -9.59 4.79 -5.87
N ILE A 236 -9.86 5.67 -4.91
CA ILE A 236 -10.06 5.23 -3.52
C ILE A 236 -11.40 4.49 -3.36
N SER A 237 -12.47 4.99 -3.98
CA SER A 237 -13.81 4.37 -3.92
C SER A 237 -13.82 2.95 -4.46
N ILE A 238 -13.17 2.70 -5.61
CA ILE A 238 -13.15 1.35 -6.20
C ILE A 238 -12.43 0.34 -5.30
N CYS A 239 -11.53 0.78 -4.42
CA CYS A 239 -10.83 -0.11 -3.49
C CYS A 239 -11.75 -0.70 -2.40
N PHE A 240 -12.89 -0.06 -2.10
CA PHE A 240 -13.86 -0.57 -1.11
C PHE A 240 -14.87 -1.54 -1.72
N VAL A 241 -15.07 -1.51 -3.05
CA VAL A 241 -16.08 -2.30 -3.75
C VAL A 241 -15.95 -3.80 -3.49
N PRO A 242 -14.75 -4.43 -3.58
CA PRO A 242 -14.64 -5.88 -3.43
C PRO A 242 -15.11 -6.39 -2.06
N SER A 243 -14.70 -5.72 -0.97
CA SER A 243 -15.12 -6.10 0.38
C SER A 243 -16.61 -5.84 0.60
N LEU A 244 -17.13 -4.67 0.18
CA LEU A 244 -18.54 -4.36 0.35
C LEU A 244 -19.45 -5.30 -0.44
N TRP A 245 -19.03 -5.68 -1.65
CA TRP A 245 -19.73 -6.68 -2.46
C TRP A 245 -19.67 -8.07 -1.82
N ALA A 246 -18.47 -8.52 -1.44
CA ALA A 246 -18.23 -9.88 -0.99
C ALA A 246 -18.69 -10.15 0.46
N THR A 247 -18.66 -9.16 1.35
CA THR A 247 -18.92 -9.38 2.78
C THR A 247 -19.91 -8.40 3.39
N GLY A 248 -20.37 -7.38 2.65
CA GLY A 248 -21.23 -6.33 3.19
C GLY A 248 -20.52 -5.41 4.21
N THR A 249 -19.21 -5.54 4.36
CA THR A 249 -18.42 -4.81 5.36
C THR A 249 -17.24 -4.11 4.71
N ASN A 250 -16.73 -3.08 5.39
CA ASN A 250 -15.51 -2.39 4.95
C ASN A 250 -14.31 -3.34 4.98
N PRO A 251 -13.30 -3.10 4.12
CA PRO A 251 -12.09 -3.90 4.10
C PRO A 251 -11.43 -3.95 5.49
N PRO A 252 -10.81 -5.08 5.87
CA PRO A 252 -10.06 -5.17 7.12
C PRO A 252 -8.89 -4.19 7.15
N LEU A 253 -8.36 -3.86 8.33
CA LEU A 253 -7.36 -2.79 8.46
C LEU A 253 -6.07 -3.08 7.68
N ARG A 254 -5.65 -4.35 7.55
CA ARG A 254 -4.58 -4.77 6.62
C ARG A 254 -4.79 -4.31 5.18
N ALA A 255 -6.02 -4.41 4.70
CA ALA A 255 -6.40 -4.02 3.35
C ALA A 255 -6.44 -2.49 3.25
N GLN A 256 -6.98 -1.83 4.28
CA GLN A 256 -6.98 -0.37 4.37
C GLN A 256 -5.56 0.22 4.40
N ASN A 257 -4.55 -0.49 4.89
CA ASN A 257 -3.15 -0.06 4.73
C ASN A 257 -2.77 0.10 3.25
N PHE A 258 -3.14 -0.87 2.41
CA PHE A 258 -2.89 -0.76 0.97
C PHE A 258 -3.72 0.36 0.32
N ILE A 259 -4.97 0.54 0.73
CA ILE A 259 -5.79 1.68 0.26
C ILE A 259 -5.17 3.02 0.67
N TYR A 260 -4.64 3.10 1.90
CA TYR A 260 -3.95 4.29 2.38
C TYR A 260 -2.67 4.57 1.58
N LEU A 261 -1.90 3.55 1.21
CA LEU A 261 -0.74 3.69 0.31
C LEU A 261 -1.15 4.33 -1.03
N LEU A 262 -2.24 3.86 -1.63
CA LEU A 262 -2.79 4.41 -2.88
C LEU A 262 -3.26 5.87 -2.69
N PHE A 263 -3.86 6.17 -1.55
CA PHE A 263 -4.27 7.52 -1.19
C PHE A 263 -3.07 8.45 -1.07
N VAL A 264 -2.01 8.08 -0.35
CA VAL A 264 -0.79 8.89 -0.21
C VAL A 264 -0.17 9.21 -1.58
N ILE A 265 -0.03 8.22 -2.46
CA ILE A 265 0.51 8.41 -3.81
C ILE A 265 -0.40 9.35 -4.62
N SER A 266 -1.69 9.06 -4.67
CA SER A 266 -2.67 9.82 -5.45
C SER A 266 -2.83 11.25 -4.93
N TRP A 267 -2.74 11.44 -3.62
CA TRP A 267 -2.77 12.74 -2.95
C TRP A 267 -1.59 13.61 -3.38
N PHE A 268 -0.37 13.08 -3.36
CA PHE A 268 0.79 13.87 -3.79
C PHE A 268 0.76 14.20 -5.28
N VAL A 269 0.27 13.29 -6.12
CA VAL A 269 0.03 13.58 -7.54
C VAL A 269 -1.00 14.70 -7.67
N PHE A 270 -2.12 14.63 -6.93
CA PHE A 270 -3.13 15.68 -6.91
C PHE A 270 -2.57 17.04 -6.48
N VAL A 271 -1.83 17.10 -5.38
CA VAL A 271 -1.25 18.35 -4.86
C VAL A 271 -0.31 19.00 -5.89
N VAL A 272 0.57 18.21 -6.52
CA VAL A 272 1.50 18.72 -7.53
C VAL A 272 0.74 19.24 -8.74
N LEU A 273 -0.25 18.50 -9.25
CA LEU A 273 -1.04 18.93 -10.41
C LEU A 273 -1.97 20.10 -10.10
N PHE A 274 -2.47 20.21 -8.87
CA PHE A 274 -3.26 21.36 -8.39
C PHE A 274 -2.42 22.64 -8.45
N VAL A 275 -1.19 22.58 -7.92
CA VAL A 275 -0.26 23.72 -7.93
C VAL A 275 0.18 24.06 -9.35
N ASP A 276 0.47 23.06 -10.19
CA ASP A 276 0.80 23.26 -11.61
C ASP A 276 -0.34 23.96 -12.37
N TYR A 277 -1.58 23.50 -12.18
CA TYR A 277 -2.76 24.14 -12.76
C TYR A 277 -2.91 25.60 -12.31
N GLY A 278 -2.75 25.87 -11.02
CA GLY A 278 -2.80 27.23 -10.47
C GLY A 278 -1.70 28.12 -11.04
N ALA A 279 -0.46 27.63 -11.11
CA ALA A 279 0.65 28.38 -11.67
C ALA A 279 0.42 28.77 -13.13
N HIS A 280 -0.12 27.84 -13.94
CA HIS A 280 -0.48 28.12 -15.33
C HIS A 280 -1.68 29.05 -15.48
N THR A 281 -2.74 28.85 -14.69
CA THR A 281 -3.98 29.64 -14.79
C THR A 281 -3.78 31.09 -14.39
N TYR A 282 -2.94 31.33 -13.38
CA TYR A 282 -2.69 32.67 -12.82
C TYR A 282 -1.35 33.26 -13.24
N ASN A 283 -0.65 32.66 -14.22
CA ASN A 283 0.68 33.08 -14.68
C ASN A 283 1.70 33.29 -13.54
N LEU A 284 1.64 32.45 -12.51
CA LEU A 284 2.60 32.51 -11.41
C LEU A 284 3.92 31.90 -11.83
N ASP A 285 5.04 32.54 -11.51
CA ASP A 285 6.36 31.96 -11.75
C ASP A 285 6.61 30.80 -10.77
N ALA A 286 6.25 29.60 -11.19
CA ALA A 286 6.56 28.37 -10.45
C ALA A 286 8.09 28.09 -10.37
N GLY A 287 8.93 28.91 -11.02
CA GLY A 287 10.38 28.98 -10.80
C GLY A 287 10.73 29.25 -9.34
N HIS A 288 9.99 30.12 -8.66
CA HIS A 288 10.15 30.35 -7.21
C HIS A 288 9.85 29.10 -6.37
N ILE A 289 8.88 28.28 -6.80
CA ILE A 289 8.57 27.00 -6.13
C ILE A 289 9.74 26.02 -6.23
N VAL A 290 10.38 25.98 -7.40
CA VAL A 290 11.57 25.15 -7.64
C VAL A 290 12.81 25.72 -6.93
N GLN A 291 12.92 27.04 -6.78
CA GLN A 291 14.02 27.69 -6.05
C GLN A 291 14.05 27.31 -4.56
N PHE A 292 12.90 27.03 -3.91
CA PHE A 292 12.85 26.52 -2.53
C PHE A 292 13.73 25.27 -2.31
N ARG A 293 13.92 24.43 -3.34
CA ARG A 293 14.84 23.29 -3.31
C ARG A 293 16.28 23.68 -3.00
N SER A 294 16.73 24.84 -3.48
CA SER A 294 18.12 25.32 -3.36
C SER A 294 18.40 26.06 -2.05
N MET A 295 17.34 26.45 -1.33
CA MET A 295 17.44 27.19 -0.07
C MET A 295 17.65 26.22 1.09
N LYS A 296 18.92 26.05 1.50
CA LYS A 296 19.31 25.16 2.60
C LYS A 296 18.54 25.43 3.89
N SER A 297 18.26 26.70 4.22
CA SER A 297 17.52 27.11 5.43
C SER A 297 16.05 26.70 5.40
N VAL A 298 15.37 26.86 4.26
CA VAL A 298 13.97 26.47 4.10
C VAL A 298 13.84 24.95 4.09
N SER A 299 14.74 24.25 3.40
CA SER A 299 14.80 22.78 3.42
C SER A 299 15.04 22.23 4.84
N LEU A 300 15.92 22.87 5.62
CA LEU A 300 16.15 22.52 7.03
C LEU A 300 14.90 22.76 7.88
N MET A 301 14.25 23.92 7.74
CA MET A 301 13.03 24.25 8.48
C MET A 301 11.90 23.28 8.17
N LEU A 302 11.67 22.97 6.89
CA LEU A 302 10.67 21.99 6.48
C LEU A 302 11.02 20.58 6.97
N SER A 303 12.31 20.23 7.04
CA SER A 303 12.76 18.96 7.63
C SER A 303 12.46 18.90 9.13
N ILE A 304 12.67 20.00 9.87
CA ILE A 304 12.35 20.09 11.30
C ILE A 304 10.84 19.97 11.52
N VAL A 305 10.03 20.70 10.74
CA VAL A 305 8.57 20.64 10.83
C VAL A 305 8.04 19.26 10.45
N PHE A 306 8.63 18.63 9.44
CA PHE A 306 8.32 17.26 9.05
C PHE A 306 8.64 16.29 10.18
N LEU A 307 9.85 16.36 10.75
CA LEU A 307 10.24 15.54 11.92
C LEU A 307 9.28 15.76 13.10
N PHE A 308 8.90 17.01 13.37
CA PHE A 308 7.93 17.33 14.43
C PHE A 308 6.55 16.71 14.15
N ALA A 309 6.05 16.82 12.92
CA ALA A 309 4.79 16.20 12.51
C ALA A 309 4.83 14.68 12.65
N LEU A 310 5.98 14.06 12.38
CA LEU A 310 6.17 12.62 12.55
C LEU A 310 6.22 12.18 14.00
N CYS A 311 6.91 12.94 14.86
CA CYS A 311 6.84 12.74 16.31
C CYS A 311 5.41 12.92 16.84
N GLY A 312 4.58 13.72 16.16
CA GLY A 312 3.16 13.87 16.44
C GLY A 312 2.27 12.71 15.98
N SER A 313 2.78 11.80 15.15
CA SER A 313 1.96 10.71 14.59
C SER A 313 1.75 9.57 15.58
N ARG A 314 0.52 9.03 15.62
CA ARG A 314 0.14 7.99 16.57
C ARG A 314 1.01 6.73 16.44
N ASN A 315 1.31 6.29 15.22
CA ASN A 315 2.10 5.08 15.00
C ASN A 315 3.54 5.25 15.50
N VAL A 316 4.16 6.40 15.26
CA VAL A 316 5.52 6.69 15.73
C VAL A 316 5.56 6.80 17.26
N GLN A 317 4.61 7.52 17.86
CA GLN A 317 4.53 7.63 19.33
C GLN A 317 4.32 6.28 20.00
N THR A 318 3.47 5.43 19.41
CA THR A 318 3.20 4.08 19.91
C THR A 318 4.44 3.21 19.82
N ALA A 319 5.16 3.24 18.69
CA ALA A 319 6.41 2.50 18.51
C ALA A 319 7.48 2.92 19.52
N TRP A 320 7.65 4.23 19.74
CA TRP A 320 8.57 4.76 20.75
C TRP A 320 8.15 4.37 22.16
N LYS A 321 6.86 4.45 22.49
CA LYS A 321 6.34 4.05 23.79
C LYS A 321 6.61 2.57 24.05
N ASP A 322 6.26 1.71 23.10
CA ASP A 322 6.42 0.25 23.21
C ASP A 322 7.89 -0.17 23.35
N TRP A 323 8.81 0.57 22.71
CA TRP A 323 10.25 0.39 22.83
C TRP A 323 10.76 0.86 24.20
N VAL A 324 10.51 2.11 24.57
CA VAL A 324 11.13 2.77 25.73
C VAL A 324 10.62 2.19 27.04
N ASN A 325 9.33 1.85 27.13
CA ASN A 325 8.77 1.24 28.34
C ASN A 325 9.12 -0.25 28.50
N GLY A 326 9.80 -0.85 27.52
CA GLY A 326 10.20 -2.27 27.54
C GLY A 326 9.08 -3.27 27.23
N SER A 327 7.86 -2.84 26.92
CA SER A 327 6.73 -3.74 26.63
C SER A 327 6.97 -4.63 25.42
N ALA A 328 7.63 -4.12 24.37
CA ALA A 328 7.99 -4.93 23.21
C ALA A 328 8.99 -6.05 23.58
N ARG A 329 9.93 -5.77 24.50
CA ARG A 329 10.89 -6.76 25.00
C ARG A 329 10.20 -7.81 25.86
N ALA A 330 9.34 -7.37 26.78
CA ALA A 330 8.59 -8.26 27.67
C ALA A 330 7.64 -9.17 26.88
N TYR A 331 6.93 -8.62 25.89
CA TYR A 331 6.10 -9.39 24.96
C TYR A 331 6.89 -10.49 24.24
N ASN A 332 8.09 -10.17 23.75
CA ASN A 332 8.96 -11.18 23.13
C ASN A 332 9.40 -12.25 24.12
N GLN A 333 9.67 -11.90 25.39
CA GLN A 333 10.00 -12.87 26.43
C GLN A 333 8.82 -13.81 26.71
N GLU A 334 7.61 -13.28 26.88
CA GLU A 334 6.39 -14.09 27.10
C GLU A 334 6.12 -15.04 25.92
N LEU A 335 6.30 -14.59 24.67
CA LEU A 335 6.15 -15.46 23.50
C LEU A 335 7.19 -16.58 23.45
N MET A 336 8.44 -16.28 23.83
CA MET A 336 9.50 -17.30 23.89
C MET A 336 9.24 -18.31 25.00
N GLU A 337 8.85 -17.87 26.19
CA GLU A 337 8.45 -18.73 27.30
C GLU A 337 7.27 -19.62 26.91
N ARG A 338 6.24 -19.05 26.29
CA ARG A 338 5.09 -19.81 25.78
C ARG A 338 5.50 -20.84 24.74
N SER A 339 6.43 -20.49 23.83
CA SER A 339 6.93 -21.45 22.84
C SER A 339 7.66 -22.63 23.48
N PHE A 340 8.36 -22.40 24.59
CA PHE A 340 8.99 -23.45 25.39
C PHE A 340 7.94 -24.35 26.06
N VAL A 341 6.92 -23.77 26.69
CA VAL A 341 5.80 -24.52 27.30
C VAL A 341 5.12 -25.44 26.29
N ILE A 342 4.86 -24.96 25.07
CA ILE A 342 4.24 -25.76 24.00
C ILE A 342 5.15 -26.94 23.61
N GLN A 343 6.45 -26.69 23.42
CA GLN A 343 7.40 -27.73 23.03
C GLN A 343 7.58 -28.79 24.13
N GLU A 344 7.66 -28.36 25.39
CA GLU A 344 7.78 -29.26 26.53
C GLU A 344 6.52 -30.10 26.74
N SER A 345 5.33 -29.48 26.65
CA SER A 345 4.05 -30.18 26.77
C SER A 345 3.92 -31.26 25.71
N LYS A 346 4.30 -30.94 24.47
CA LYS A 346 4.35 -31.90 23.37
C LYS A 346 5.34 -33.04 23.63
N ALA A 347 6.54 -32.74 24.14
CA ALA A 347 7.54 -33.76 24.46
C ALA A 347 7.06 -34.73 25.56
N ARG A 348 6.17 -34.26 26.44
CA ARG A 348 5.53 -35.06 27.48
C ARG A 348 4.27 -35.81 27.02
N GLY A 349 3.88 -35.69 25.74
CA GLY A 349 2.68 -36.33 25.20
C GLY A 349 1.36 -35.65 25.61
N VAL A 350 1.41 -34.38 26.06
CA VAL A 350 0.21 -33.60 26.36
C VAL A 350 -0.44 -33.15 25.06
N GLU A 351 -1.69 -33.56 24.84
CA GLU A 351 -2.43 -33.26 23.61
C GLU A 351 -3.24 -31.95 23.71
N ASP A 352 -3.72 -31.61 24.90
CA ASP A 352 -4.47 -30.38 25.20
C ASP A 352 -3.59 -29.41 26.02
N VAL A 353 -2.99 -28.45 25.34
CA VAL A 353 -1.96 -27.58 25.94
C VAL A 353 -2.59 -26.28 26.45
N ARG A 354 -2.35 -25.98 27.73
CA ARG A 354 -2.69 -24.70 28.34
C ARG A 354 -1.51 -23.76 28.32
N VAL A 355 -1.76 -22.50 27.99
CA VAL A 355 -0.74 -21.46 27.97
C VAL A 355 -1.20 -20.21 28.74
N PRO A 356 -0.29 -19.48 29.40
CA PRO A 356 -0.66 -18.22 30.06
C PRO A 356 -1.08 -17.17 29.03
N GLN A 357 -2.03 -16.29 29.38
CA GLN A 357 -2.35 -15.09 28.60
C GLN A 357 -1.16 -14.14 28.53
N LEU A 358 -1.03 -13.35 27.45
CA LEU A 358 0.02 -12.32 27.37
C LEU A 358 -0.35 -11.14 28.26
N THR A 359 0.62 -10.67 29.05
CA THR A 359 0.42 -9.54 29.96
C THR A 359 0.83 -8.23 29.27
N TYR A 360 1.87 -8.27 28.43
CA TYR A 360 2.40 -7.08 27.76
C TYR A 360 1.93 -7.02 26.31
N ILE A 361 1.08 -6.04 25.98
CA ILE A 361 0.47 -5.89 24.66
C ILE A 361 1.01 -4.63 23.95
N PRO A 362 2.15 -4.72 23.23
CA PRO A 362 2.68 -3.60 22.45
C PRO A 362 1.84 -3.37 21.18
N TYR A 363 1.11 -2.25 21.14
CA TYR A 363 0.17 -1.92 20.06
C TYR A 363 0.82 -1.76 18.67
N THR A 364 2.14 -1.57 18.60
CA THR A 364 2.88 -1.45 17.33
C THR A 364 2.99 -2.77 16.58
N ILE A 365 3.07 -3.90 17.31
CA ILE A 365 3.36 -5.23 16.75
C ILE A 365 2.28 -6.27 17.06
N PHE A 366 1.42 -6.02 18.05
CA PHE A 366 0.36 -6.94 18.45
C PHE A 366 -0.85 -6.85 17.51
N PHE A 367 -1.32 -8.00 17.03
CA PHE A 367 -2.55 -8.11 16.21
C PHE A 367 -3.62 -8.95 16.90
N SER A 368 -3.31 -10.20 17.21
CA SER A 368 -4.22 -11.17 17.80
C SER A 368 -3.43 -12.24 18.56
N ASP A 369 -4.08 -12.92 19.51
CA ASP A 369 -3.49 -14.02 20.26
C ASP A 369 -4.46 -15.20 20.43
N ILE A 370 -3.96 -16.30 21.00
CA ILE A 370 -4.71 -17.46 21.47
C ILE A 370 -5.81 -17.02 22.45
N GLN A 371 -6.99 -17.62 22.34
CA GLN A 371 -8.17 -17.33 23.14
C GLN A 371 -8.47 -18.47 24.14
N ASN A 372 -9.40 -18.24 25.08
CA ASN A 372 -9.82 -19.27 26.05
C ASN A 372 -10.65 -20.39 25.40
N ASN A 373 -11.30 -20.11 24.26
CA ASN A 373 -12.06 -21.11 23.51
C ASN A 373 -11.15 -21.85 22.52
N ALA A 374 -10.91 -23.14 22.76
CA ALA A 374 -10.10 -23.99 21.87
C ALA A 374 -10.64 -24.09 20.43
N ALA A 375 -11.94 -23.87 20.22
CA ALA A 375 -12.56 -23.88 18.88
C ALA A 375 -12.40 -22.55 18.12
N ASP A 376 -11.80 -21.53 18.73
CA ASP A 376 -11.49 -20.27 18.08
C ASP A 376 -10.47 -20.49 16.94
N TRP A 377 -10.63 -19.77 15.82
CA TRP A 377 -9.87 -20.09 14.61
C TRP A 377 -8.37 -19.90 14.80
N GLN A 378 -7.95 -18.95 15.64
CA GLN A 378 -6.54 -18.75 16.01
C GLN A 378 -6.00 -20.00 16.68
N ASN A 379 -6.73 -20.52 17.67
CA ASN A 379 -6.33 -21.69 18.45
C ASN A 379 -6.21 -22.93 17.56
N VAL A 380 -7.17 -23.13 16.65
CA VAL A 380 -7.13 -24.21 15.66
C VAL A 380 -5.87 -24.11 14.79
N CYS A 381 -5.56 -22.93 14.26
CA CYS A 381 -4.34 -22.71 13.47
C CYS A 381 -3.05 -22.93 14.30
N TYR A 382 -3.03 -22.50 15.56
CA TYR A 382 -1.90 -22.73 16.47
C TYR A 382 -1.71 -24.21 16.78
N ALA A 383 -2.78 -24.94 17.06
CA ALA A 383 -2.75 -26.37 17.35
C ALA A 383 -2.25 -27.17 16.14
N GLU A 384 -2.73 -26.84 14.93
CA GLU A 384 -2.27 -27.45 13.67
C GLU A 384 -0.77 -27.19 13.45
N TYR A 385 -0.32 -25.93 13.63
CA TYR A 385 1.09 -25.57 13.50
C TYR A 385 1.98 -26.31 14.50
N ALA A 386 1.56 -26.37 15.77
CA ALA A 386 2.29 -27.05 16.83
C ALA A 386 2.18 -28.59 16.76
N LYS A 387 1.23 -29.11 15.97
CA LYS A 387 0.85 -30.53 15.88
C LYS A 387 0.43 -31.10 17.25
N ILE A 388 -0.54 -30.46 17.86
CA ILE A 388 -1.22 -30.85 19.12
C ILE A 388 -2.74 -30.85 18.87
N HIS A 389 -3.52 -31.47 19.76
CA HIS A 389 -4.97 -31.56 19.58
C HIS A 389 -5.67 -30.22 19.83
N SER A 390 -5.37 -29.58 20.96
CA SER A 390 -5.93 -28.26 21.27
C SER A 390 -4.95 -27.38 22.04
N ILE A 391 -5.18 -26.07 21.94
CA ILE A 391 -4.46 -25.06 22.73
C ILE A 391 -5.44 -23.96 23.14
N TYR A 392 -5.29 -23.44 24.34
CA TYR A 392 -6.12 -22.34 24.85
C TYR A 392 -5.42 -21.62 26.00
N THR A 393 -5.83 -20.37 26.21
CA THR A 393 -5.36 -19.58 27.34
C THR A 393 -6.11 -19.91 28.62
N GLU A 394 -5.44 -19.70 29.76
CA GLU A 394 -6.06 -19.77 31.09
C GLU A 394 -7.22 -18.79 31.27
#